data_AF-A0A433HW43-F1
#
_entry.id   AF-A0A433HW43-F1
#
_cell.length_a   1.000
_cell.length_b   1.000
_cell.length_c   1.000
_cell.angle_alpha   90.00
_cell.angle_beta   90.00
_cell.angle_gamma   90.00
#
_symmetry.space_group_name_H-M   'P 1'
#
loop_
_entity.id
_entity.type
_entity.pdbx_description
1 polymer ?
#
loop_
_entity_poly.entity_id
_entity_poly.type
_entity_poly.pdbx_seq_one_letter_code
_entity_poly.pdbx_strand_id
1 'polypeptide(L)' 'MSITIEEAQIIYARSSSVIAHFCDELNVVKHINDRVSWDPNRAEMSPGEAIKALVINLLVKAGTPLSCQ' A
#
# COMPACT_ATOMS: atom_id res chain seq x y z
N MET A 1 -10.56 37.96 14.40
CA MET A 1 -10.30 36.62 14.94
C MET A 1 -9.61 35.84 13.83
N SER A 2 -8.29 35.75 13.89
CA SER A 2 -7.47 35.18 12.81
C SER A 2 -7.16 33.73 13.18
N ILE A 3 -7.68 32.80 12.39
CA ILE A 3 -7.35 31.38 12.48
C ILE A 3 -5.92 31.21 11.98
N THR A 4 -5.01 30.86 12.89
CA THR A 4 -3.65 30.41 12.56
C THR A 4 -3.75 28.99 12.03
N ILE A 5 -3.56 28.81 10.72
CA ILE A 5 -3.35 27.50 10.14
C ILE A 5 -1.94 27.08 10.58
N GLU A 6 -1.85 26.12 11.50
CA GLU A 6 -0.58 25.47 11.82
C GLU A 6 -0.01 24.90 10.53
N GLU A 7 1.27 25.19 10.23
CA GLU A 7 1.97 24.66 9.07
C GLU A 7 1.98 23.13 9.14
N ALA A 8 1.01 22.51 8.48
CA ALA A 8 1.02 21.08 8.25
C ALA A 8 2.28 20.79 7.42
N GLN A 9 3.25 20.09 8.01
CA GLN A 9 4.39 19.58 7.25
C GLN A 9 3.85 18.63 6.19
N ILE A 10 3.82 19.09 4.94
CA ILE A 10 3.47 18.27 3.79
C ILE A 10 4.64 17.32 3.57
N ILE A 11 4.60 16.16 4.21
CA ILE A 11 5.46 15.04 3.84
C ILE A 11 5.00 14.60 2.46
N TYR A 12 5.86 14.73 1.45
CA TYR A 12 5.65 14.19 0.11
C TYR A 12 5.70 12.66 0.18
N ALA A 13 4.65 12.08 0.76
CA ALA A 13 4.41 10.66 0.80
C ALA A 13 4.23 10.22 -0.67
N ARG A 14 5.20 9.45 -1.20
CA ARG A 14 5.05 8.88 -2.56
C ARG A 14 3.73 8.11 -2.61
N SER A 15 3.05 8.08 -3.75
CA SER A 15 1.75 7.40 -3.90
C SER A 15 1.75 5.97 -3.34
N SER A 16 2.89 5.28 -3.40
CA SER A 16 3.10 3.97 -2.78
C SER A 16 2.84 3.93 -1.28
N SER A 17 3.28 4.94 -0.53
CA SER A 17 3.10 5.02 0.92
C SER A 17 1.64 5.29 1.33
N VAL A 18 0.91 6.09 0.55
CA VAL A 18 -0.53 6.32 0.77
C VAL A 18 -1.31 5.02 0.50
N ILE A 19 -1.01 4.34 -0.62
CA ILE A 19 -1.65 3.06 -0.95
C ILE A 19 -1.30 1.98 0.09
N ALA A 20 -0.05 1.94 0.56
CA ALA A 20 0.37 1.00 1.59
C ALA A 20 -0.41 1.21 2.90
N HIS A 21 -0.54 2.46 3.35
CA HIS A 21 -1.33 2.81 4.54
C HIS A 21 -2.80 2.45 4.36
N PHE A 22 -3.38 2.70 3.19
CA PHE A 22 -4.75 2.31 2.90
C PHE A 22 -4.96 0.79 2.96
N CYS A 23 -4.01 0.00 2.44
CA CYS A 23 -4.03 -1.46 2.58
C CYS A 23 -3.94 -1.93 4.03
N ASP A 24 -3.25 -1.17 4.89
CA ASP A 24 -3.15 -1.46 6.34
C ASP A 24 -4.47 -1.16 7.05
N GLU A 25 -5.08 -0.01 6.80
CA GLU A 25 -6.40 0.36 7.34
C GLU A 25 -7.48 -0.67 6.97
N LEU A 26 -7.45 -1.16 5.73
CA LEU A 26 -8.36 -2.18 5.24
C LEU A 26 -8.03 -3.61 5.69
N ASN A 27 -6.97 -3.81 6.49
CA ASN A 27 -6.55 -5.12 6.98
C ASN A 27 -6.36 -6.18 5.87
N VAL A 28 -5.88 -5.75 4.69
CA VAL A 28 -5.77 -6.59 3.48
C VAL A 28 -4.96 -7.86 3.75
N VAL A 29 -3.80 -7.72 4.40
CA VAL A 29 -2.90 -8.85 4.70
C VAL A 29 -3.60 -9.90 5.56
N LYS A 30 -4.27 -9.46 6.63
CA LYS A 30 -4.99 -10.33 7.56
C LYS A 30 -6.09 -11.10 6.83
N HIS A 31 -6.94 -10.40 6.08
CA HIS A 31 -8.06 -11.03 5.37
C HIS A 31 -7.61 -12.09 4.37
N ILE A 32 -6.47 -11.89 3.71
CA ILE A 32 -5.93 -12.86 2.76
C ILE A 32 -5.32 -14.06 3.49
N ASN A 33 -4.51 -13.81 4.51
CA ASN A 33 -3.86 -14.87 5.29
C ASN A 33 -4.89 -15.76 6.00
N ASP A 34 -6.03 -15.19 6.45
CA ASP A 34 -7.13 -15.95 7.05
C ASP A 34 -7.84 -16.88 6.04
N ARG A 35 -7.68 -16.66 4.73
CA ARG A 35 -8.36 -17.40 3.65
C ARG A 35 -7.49 -18.44 2.96
N VAL A 36 -6.17 -18.40 3.20
CA VAL A 36 -5.21 -19.23 2.47
C VAL A 36 -4.29 -19.91 3.46
N SER A 37 -4.20 -21.24 3.37
CA SER A 37 -3.17 -21.98 4.11
C SER A 37 -1.80 -21.68 3.52
N TRP A 38 -0.89 -21.22 4.38
CA TRP A 38 0.48 -20.88 4.01
C TRP A 38 1.47 -21.46 5.02
N ASP A 39 2.61 -21.92 4.52
CA ASP A 39 3.69 -22.48 5.32
C ASP A 39 4.85 -21.48 5.37
N PRO A 40 5.14 -20.87 6.54
CA PRO A 40 6.22 -19.90 6.68
C PRO A 40 7.62 -20.48 6.40
N ASN A 41 7.77 -21.81 6.40
CA ASN A 41 9.06 -22.44 6.08
C ASN A 41 9.32 -22.53 4.57
N ARG A 42 8.30 -22.30 3.72
CA ARG A 42 8.40 -22.41 2.27
C ARG A 42 8.53 -21.08 1.54
N ALA A 43 8.16 -19.98 2.19
CA ALA A 43 8.26 -18.64 1.63
C ALA A 43 8.47 -17.61 2.74
N GLU A 44 9.38 -16.66 2.52
CA GLU A 44 9.70 -15.59 3.48
C GLU A 44 8.55 -14.59 3.66
N MET A 45 7.61 -14.54 2.71
CA MET A 45 6.52 -13.58 2.66
C MET A 45 5.17 -14.31 2.65
N SER A 46 4.23 -13.82 3.45
CA SER A 46 2.86 -14.35 3.46
C SER A 46 2.09 -13.97 2.18
N PRO A 47 1.06 -14.74 1.78
CA PRO A 47 0.24 -14.41 0.61
C PRO A 47 -0.38 -13.01 0.70
N GLY A 48 -0.78 -12.59 1.89
CA GLY A 48 -1.31 -11.26 2.15
C GLY A 48 -0.29 -10.15 1.89
N GLU A 49 0.96 -10.33 2.31
CA GLU A 49 2.04 -9.37 2.04
C GLU A 49 2.39 -9.31 0.55
N ALA A 50 2.41 -10.45 -0.13
CA ALA A 50 2.66 -10.52 -1.57
C ALA A 50 1.56 -9.77 -2.35
N ILE A 51 0.28 -9.95 -1.97
CA ILE A 51 -0.83 -9.23 -2.59
C ILE A 51 -0.79 -7.74 -2.25
N LYS A 52 -0.47 -7.35 -1.00
CA LYS A 52 -0.30 -5.93 -0.64
C LYS A 52 0.76 -5.27 -1.53
N ALA A 53 1.91 -5.91 -1.71
CA ALA A 53 2.98 -5.43 -2.58
C ALA A 53 2.51 -5.33 -4.04
N LEU A 54 1.77 -6.33 -4.53
CA LEU A 54 1.20 -6.31 -5.88
C LEU A 54 0.22 -5.15 -6.09
N VAL A 55 -0.70 -4.91 -5.15
CA VAL A 55 -1.66 -3.80 -5.20
C VAL A 55 -0.94 -2.46 -5.27
N ILE A 56 0.06 -2.26 -4.40
CA ILE A 56 0.90 -1.05 -4.43
C ILE A 56 1.56 -0.90 -5.80
N ASN A 57 2.20 -1.96 -6.29
CA ASN A 57 2.90 -1.91 -7.58
C ASN A 57 1.96 -1.61 -8.75
N LEU A 58 0.79 -2.23 -8.80
CA LEU A 58 -0.20 -2.01 -9.86
C LEU A 58 -0.72 -0.57 -9.86
N LEU A 59 -1.11 -0.06 -8.69
CA LEU A 59 -1.71 1.26 -8.56
C LEU A 59 -0.69 2.40 -8.71
N VAL A 60 0.56 2.18 -8.28
CA VAL A 60 1.64 3.17 -8.47
C VAL A 60 2.14 3.17 -9.91
N LYS A 61 2.27 2.00 -10.55
CA LYS A 61 2.75 1.89 -11.94
C LYS A 61 1.70 2.31 -12.96
N ALA A 62 0.41 2.15 -12.67
CA ALA A 62 -0.69 2.68 -13.48
C ALA A 62 -0.72 4.21 -13.55
N GLY A 63 0.00 4.91 -12.66
CA GLY A 63 0.19 6.37 -12.70
C GLY A 63 1.17 6.87 -13.77
N THR A 64 1.93 5.97 -14.42
CA THR A 64 2.72 6.30 -15.61
C THR A 64 1.87 6.02 -16.85
N PRO A 65 1.43 7.03 -17.61
CA PRO A 65 0.66 6.80 -18.83
C PRO A 65 1.46 5.92 -19.79
N LEU A 66 0.85 4.84 -20.27
CA LEU A 66 1.41 3.91 -21.27
C LEU A 66 1.59 4.54 -22.67
N SER A 67 1.53 5.87 -22.79
CA SER A 67 1.67 6.61 -24.06
C SER A 67 3.11 7.05 -24.36
N CYS A 68 4.08 6.66 -23.54
CA CYS A 68 5.50 6.99 -23.75
C CYS A 68 6.38 5.76 -23.54
N GLN A 69 6.15 4.70 -24.33
CA GLN A 69 7.15 3.70 -24.68
C GLN A 69 7.05 3.40 -26.17
#